data_AF-A0AAN4YG25-F1
#
_entry.id   AF-A0AAN4YG25-F1
#
_cell.length_a   1.000
_cell.length_b   1.000
_cell.length_c   1.000
_cell.angle_alpha   90.00
_cell.angle_beta   90.00
_cell.angle_gamma   90.00
#
_symmetry.space_group_name_H-M   'P 1'
#
loop_
_entity.id
_entity.type
_entity.pdbx_description
1 polymer ?
#
loop_
_entity_poly.entity_id
_entity_poly.type
_entity_poly.pdbx_seq_one_letter_code
_entity_poly.pdbx_strand_id
1 'polypeptide(L)'
;MTCSRMRDEPPAYEETTGSSSTAIPGDNKTQLQDEDTRSKYGLISFSGYDRVRLMRFPESIVALVSETLQRHWPKGIQKVKAYYESTEFKLRGNPFEHGDDDEKVALRNAILGLLDALAREGWGVHPAAGGLGRIGNYKSLGQKDSLIFKRQAPQQLSWMCISFDSDDLMHLINAPPELALSLVAVFGDRIKNCNQDLVTGAFEVKFQSKLWAKYSEEGAVLSRVAILDVLQCLEGQGFTLCSSLDIDYGNGGEVYKSSGETWFCCR
;
A
#
# COMPACT_ATOMS: atom_id res chain seq x y z
N MET A 1 -63.43 -43.12 -30.12
CA MET A 1 -64.63 -43.55 -29.37
C MET A 1 -64.12 -44.11 -28.04
N THR A 2 -64.45 -43.67 -26.83
CA THR A 2 -65.44 -42.74 -26.25
C THR A 2 -64.92 -42.50 -24.81
N CYS A 3 -64.47 -41.29 -24.46
CA CYS A 3 -65.07 -40.36 -23.49
C CYS A 3 -65.65 -40.95 -22.19
N SER A 4 -65.09 -40.57 -21.03
CA SER A 4 -65.87 -39.95 -19.94
C SER A 4 -64.97 -39.22 -18.92
N ARG A 5 -65.38 -37.97 -18.65
CA ARG A 5 -64.87 -37.04 -17.64
C ARG A 5 -65.59 -37.29 -16.31
N MET A 6 -64.91 -37.10 -15.18
CA MET A 6 -65.53 -36.58 -13.97
C MET A 6 -64.68 -35.40 -13.46
N ARG A 7 -65.36 -34.28 -13.22
CA ARG A 7 -64.89 -33.13 -12.43
C ARG A 7 -65.43 -33.34 -11.03
N ASP A 8 -64.77 -32.80 -10.01
CA ASP A 8 -65.42 -32.26 -8.81
C ASP A 8 -64.49 -31.26 -8.09
N GLU A 9 -65.14 -30.37 -7.34
CA GLU A 9 -64.83 -28.97 -6.97
C GLU A 9 -63.60 -28.67 -6.07
N PRO A 10 -63.14 -27.39 -6.05
CA PRO A 10 -62.12 -26.91 -5.11
C PRO A 10 -62.71 -26.61 -3.71
N PRO A 11 -61.93 -26.75 -2.62
CA PRO A 11 -62.39 -26.40 -1.29
C PRO A 11 -62.54 -24.89 -1.10
N ALA A 12 -63.60 -24.53 -0.36
CA ALA A 12 -64.05 -23.19 -0.05
C ALA A 12 -63.07 -22.40 0.84
N TYR A 13 -63.06 -21.09 0.62
CA TYR A 13 -62.42 -20.08 1.44
C TYR A 13 -63.25 -19.83 2.70
N GLU A 14 -62.64 -19.82 3.88
CA GLU A 14 -63.21 -19.20 5.07
C GLU A 14 -62.36 -17.97 5.40
N GLU A 15 -62.97 -16.79 5.29
CA GLU A 15 -62.48 -15.55 5.89
C GLU A 15 -62.75 -15.60 7.40
N THR A 16 -61.74 -15.30 8.21
CA THR A 16 -61.98 -14.81 9.58
C THR A 16 -61.01 -13.67 9.87
N THR A 17 -61.60 -12.52 10.14
CA THR A 17 -60.98 -11.24 10.44
C THR A 17 -60.24 -11.21 11.78
N GLY A 18 -59.01 -10.67 11.76
CA GLY A 18 -58.50 -9.71 12.76
C GLY A 18 -58.03 -10.24 14.12
N SER A 19 -56.71 -10.23 14.35
CA SER A 19 -56.12 -9.80 15.63
C SER A 19 -54.66 -9.38 15.47
N SER A 20 -54.35 -8.23 16.06
CA SER A 20 -53.09 -7.50 16.00
C SER A 20 -51.94 -8.15 16.79
N SER A 21 -50.73 -7.88 16.30
CA SER A 21 -49.48 -7.68 17.04
C SER A 21 -48.90 -8.83 17.88
N THR A 22 -47.75 -9.36 17.43
CA THR A 22 -46.47 -9.21 18.15
C THR A 22 -45.32 -9.54 17.20
N ALA A 23 -44.44 -8.57 16.96
CA ALA A 23 -43.20 -8.76 16.23
C ALA A 23 -42.27 -9.69 17.04
N ILE A 24 -41.80 -10.76 16.39
CA ILE A 24 -40.76 -11.64 16.91
C ILE A 24 -39.41 -10.91 16.76
N PRO A 25 -38.60 -10.77 17.82
CA PRO A 25 -37.25 -10.22 17.70
C PRO A 25 -36.35 -11.24 17.00
N GLY A 26 -36.17 -11.08 15.69
CA GLY A 26 -35.27 -11.87 14.87
C GLY A 26 -33.87 -11.25 14.78
N ASP A 27 -32.87 -12.05 15.17
CA ASP A 27 -31.54 -12.13 14.56
C ASP A 27 -30.52 -10.98 14.73
N ASN A 28 -30.17 -10.66 15.99
CA ASN A 28 -28.86 -10.08 16.30
C ASN A 28 -27.71 -11.10 16.26
N LYS A 29 -28.00 -12.41 16.14
CA LYS A 29 -26.98 -13.47 16.14
C LYS A 29 -26.22 -13.58 14.81
N THR A 30 -26.85 -13.22 13.70
CA THR A 30 -26.25 -13.30 12.36
C THR A 30 -25.18 -12.22 12.16
N GLN A 31 -25.36 -11.03 12.74
CA GLN A 31 -24.35 -9.96 12.69
C GLN A 31 -23.17 -10.18 13.63
N LEU A 32 -23.37 -10.88 14.76
CA LEU A 32 -22.31 -11.18 15.73
C LEU A 32 -21.41 -12.34 15.29
N GLN A 33 -21.88 -13.24 14.42
CA GLN A 33 -21.09 -14.37 13.89
C GLN A 33 -20.26 -14.02 12.64
N ASP A 34 -20.60 -12.94 11.93
CA ASP A 34 -19.93 -12.54 10.69
C ASP A 34 -18.62 -11.76 10.94
N GLU A 35 -18.49 -11.12 12.11
CA GLU A 35 -17.24 -10.43 12.48
C GLU A 35 -16.13 -11.39 12.94
N ASP A 36 -16.45 -12.58 13.43
CA ASP A 36 -15.48 -13.55 13.96
C ASP A 36 -14.81 -14.43 12.87
N THR A 37 -15.38 -14.45 11.66
CA THR A 37 -14.82 -15.20 10.51
C THR A 37 -14.00 -14.32 9.56
N ARG A 38 -14.04 -13.00 9.72
CA ARG A 38 -13.32 -12.05 8.86
C ARG A 38 -11.81 -12.17 9.08
N SER A 39 -11.06 -12.31 7.98
CA SER A 39 -9.62 -12.50 8.06
C SER A 39 -8.96 -11.36 8.85
N LYS A 40 -8.15 -11.71 9.84
CA LYS A 40 -7.39 -10.75 10.64
C LYS A 40 -6.22 -10.13 9.86
N TYR A 41 -5.89 -10.72 8.71
CA TYR A 41 -4.76 -10.31 7.89
C TYR A 41 -5.18 -10.15 6.43
N GLY A 42 -4.66 -9.10 5.81
CA GLY A 42 -4.73 -8.85 4.37
C GLY A 42 -3.34 -8.70 3.79
N LEU A 43 -3.20 -8.88 2.49
CA LEU A 43 -1.92 -8.70 1.81
C LEU A 43 -2.11 -7.92 0.51
N ILE A 44 -1.27 -6.91 0.31
CA ILE A 44 -1.13 -6.22 -0.98
C ILE A 44 0.21 -6.64 -1.58
N SER A 45 0.20 -7.17 -2.80
CA SER A 45 1.44 -7.47 -3.54
C SER A 45 1.57 -6.67 -4.82
N PHE A 46 2.82 -6.41 -5.19
CA PHE A 46 3.18 -5.76 -6.44
C PHE A 46 3.75 -6.80 -7.42
N SER A 47 3.36 -6.73 -8.69
CA SER A 47 3.76 -7.74 -9.68
C SER A 47 3.87 -7.19 -11.10
N GLY A 48 4.81 -7.77 -11.85
CA GLY A 48 5.15 -7.35 -13.20
C GLY A 48 5.63 -5.91 -13.19
N TYR A 49 5.14 -5.13 -14.14
CA TYR A 49 5.46 -3.70 -14.26
C TYR A 49 4.32 -2.80 -13.77
N ASP A 50 3.14 -3.37 -13.52
CA ASP A 50 1.89 -2.60 -13.44
C ASP A 50 0.72 -3.36 -12.78
N ARG A 51 0.97 -4.36 -11.92
CA ARG A 51 -0.08 -5.04 -11.14
C ARG A 51 0.01 -4.79 -9.64
N VAL A 52 -1.13 -4.48 -9.05
CA VAL A 52 -1.37 -4.52 -7.60
C VAL A 52 -2.40 -5.61 -7.33
N ARG A 53 -2.14 -6.50 -6.37
CA ARG A 53 -3.08 -7.58 -6.00
C ARG A 53 -3.46 -7.48 -4.55
N LEU A 54 -4.77 -7.56 -4.28
CA LEU A 54 -5.36 -7.56 -2.94
C LEU A 54 -5.80 -8.97 -2.58
N MET A 55 -5.33 -9.47 -1.46
CA MET A 55 -5.65 -10.80 -0.94
C MET A 55 -6.29 -10.69 0.43
N ARG A 56 -7.41 -11.40 0.64
CA ARG A 56 -8.14 -11.48 1.92
C ARG A 56 -8.60 -10.14 2.50
N PHE A 57 -8.87 -9.18 1.62
CA PHE A 57 -9.56 -7.94 1.99
C PHE A 57 -11.06 -8.04 1.70
N PRO A 58 -11.90 -7.38 2.51
CA PRO A 58 -13.34 -7.24 2.24
C PRO A 58 -13.59 -6.36 1.00
N GLU A 59 -14.74 -6.52 0.35
CA GLU A 59 -15.09 -5.78 -0.88
C GLU A 59 -15.05 -4.24 -0.70
N SER A 60 -15.44 -3.73 0.48
CA SER A 60 -15.35 -2.30 0.78
C SER A 60 -13.92 -1.75 0.66
N ILE A 61 -12.92 -2.54 1.06
CA ILE A 61 -11.51 -2.17 0.96
C ILE A 61 -11.01 -2.28 -0.48
N VAL A 62 -11.52 -3.24 -1.25
CA VAL A 62 -11.21 -3.33 -2.69
C VAL A 62 -11.70 -2.08 -3.43
N ALA A 63 -12.91 -1.61 -3.12
CA ALA A 63 -13.43 -0.35 -3.68
C ALA A 63 -12.58 0.86 -3.27
N LEU A 64 -12.24 0.98 -1.98
CA LEU A 64 -11.39 2.05 -1.47
C LEU A 64 -10.01 2.09 -2.14
N VAL A 65 -9.38 0.93 -2.33
CA VAL A 65 -8.10 0.84 -3.05
C VAL A 65 -8.24 1.28 -4.50
N SER A 66 -9.32 0.89 -5.18
CA SER A 66 -9.62 1.35 -6.54
C SER A 66 -9.68 2.88 -6.62
N GLU A 67 -10.44 3.51 -5.72
CA GLU A 67 -10.59 4.96 -5.66
C GLU A 67 -9.26 5.66 -5.35
N THR A 68 -8.50 5.12 -4.41
CA THR A 68 -7.20 5.66 -4.01
C THR A 68 -6.19 5.59 -5.15
N LEU A 69 -6.10 4.45 -5.85
CA LEU A 69 -5.26 4.31 -7.03
C LEU A 69 -5.68 5.28 -8.14
N GLN A 70 -6.98 5.46 -8.40
CA GLN A 70 -7.45 6.43 -9.41
C GLN A 70 -7.11 7.87 -9.06
N ARG A 71 -7.12 8.21 -7.76
CA ARG A 71 -6.81 9.57 -7.28
C ARG A 71 -5.32 9.90 -7.42
N HIS A 72 -4.45 8.96 -7.09
CA HIS A 72 -3.02 9.23 -6.96
C HIS A 72 -2.17 8.76 -8.14
N TRP A 73 -2.66 7.83 -8.96
CA TRP A 73 -1.98 7.39 -10.18
C TRP A 73 -2.53 8.14 -11.41
N PRO A 74 -1.79 9.11 -11.99
CA PRO A 74 -2.32 9.99 -13.04
C PRO A 74 -2.79 9.26 -14.30
N LYS A 75 -2.12 8.16 -14.66
CA LYS A 75 -2.51 7.33 -15.80
C LYS A 75 -3.73 6.45 -15.48
N GLY A 76 -4.12 6.30 -14.22
CA GLY A 76 -5.31 5.57 -13.79
C GLY A 76 -5.25 4.05 -13.98
N ILE A 77 -6.38 3.41 -13.71
CA ILE A 77 -6.53 1.95 -13.79
C ILE A 77 -6.90 1.54 -15.22
N GLN A 78 -6.24 0.51 -15.74
CA GLN A 78 -6.56 -0.08 -17.04
C GLN A 78 -7.61 -1.19 -16.92
N LYS A 79 -7.50 -2.05 -15.90
CA LYS A 79 -8.39 -3.20 -15.72
C LYS A 79 -8.41 -3.65 -14.27
N VAL A 80 -9.59 -4.08 -13.80
CA VAL A 80 -9.77 -4.79 -12.53
C VAL A 80 -10.36 -6.17 -12.85
N LYS A 81 -9.86 -7.22 -12.20
CA LYS A 81 -10.41 -8.58 -12.35
C LYS A 81 -10.15 -9.43 -11.11
N ALA A 82 -10.98 -10.45 -10.92
CA ALA A 82 -10.62 -11.59 -10.07
C ALA A 82 -9.40 -12.31 -10.67
N TYR A 83 -8.48 -12.74 -9.81
CA TYR A 83 -7.26 -13.45 -10.18
C TYR A 83 -6.85 -14.42 -9.06
N TYR A 84 -7.20 -15.70 -9.21
CA TYR A 84 -7.11 -16.70 -8.15
C TYR A 84 -7.76 -16.15 -6.85
N GLU A 85 -7.08 -16.28 -5.70
CA GLU A 85 -7.50 -15.79 -4.38
C GLU A 85 -7.26 -14.28 -4.18
N SER A 86 -7.27 -13.50 -5.27
CA SER A 86 -6.98 -12.06 -5.22
C SER A 86 -7.86 -11.25 -6.16
N THR A 87 -8.01 -9.96 -5.86
CA THR A 87 -8.43 -8.96 -6.84
C THR A 87 -7.19 -8.30 -7.43
N GLU A 88 -7.02 -8.37 -8.74
CA GLU A 88 -5.90 -7.78 -9.45
C GLU A 88 -6.31 -6.45 -10.12
N PHE A 89 -5.59 -5.39 -9.78
CA PHE A 89 -5.62 -4.10 -10.44
C PHE A 89 -4.44 -4.02 -11.42
N LYS A 90 -4.75 -3.80 -12.70
CA LYS A 90 -3.78 -3.42 -13.72
C LYS A 90 -3.80 -1.90 -13.89
N LEU A 91 -2.68 -1.26 -13.59
CA LEU A 91 -2.48 0.17 -13.82
C LEU A 91 -2.15 0.44 -15.28
N ARG A 92 -2.44 1.65 -15.79
CA ARG A 92 -1.94 2.08 -17.10
C ARG A 92 -0.48 2.50 -16.99
N GLY A 93 0.33 2.16 -17.99
CA GLY A 93 1.78 2.38 -17.96
C GLY A 93 2.52 1.26 -17.24
N ASN A 94 3.77 1.54 -16.83
CA ASN A 94 4.66 0.59 -16.15
C ASN A 94 5.19 1.19 -14.83
N PRO A 95 4.33 1.54 -13.85
CA PRO A 95 4.76 2.23 -12.61
C PRO A 95 5.83 1.48 -11.83
N PHE A 96 5.83 0.14 -11.85
CA PHE A 96 6.79 -0.71 -11.12
C PHE A 96 8.05 -1.05 -11.94
N GLU A 97 8.26 -0.34 -13.05
CA GLU A 97 9.51 -0.30 -13.80
C GLU A 97 10.21 1.04 -13.53
N HIS A 98 11.39 1.24 -14.12
CA HIS A 98 12.04 2.53 -14.17
C HIS A 98 11.16 3.52 -14.93
N GLY A 99 10.81 4.63 -14.28
CA GLY A 99 10.09 5.76 -14.85
C GLY A 99 10.85 7.07 -14.65
N ASP A 100 10.31 8.16 -15.21
CA ASP A 100 10.76 9.51 -14.90
C ASP A 100 10.40 9.91 -13.45
N ASP A 101 10.93 11.04 -13.00
CA ASP A 101 10.79 11.49 -11.62
C ASP A 101 9.32 11.75 -11.24
N ASP A 102 8.51 12.27 -12.18
CA ASP A 102 7.09 12.54 -11.95
C ASP A 102 6.30 11.23 -11.74
N GLU A 103 6.54 10.21 -12.56
CA GLU A 103 5.90 8.90 -12.39
C GLU A 103 6.32 8.21 -11.09
N LYS A 104 7.59 8.33 -10.69
CA LYS A 104 8.09 7.78 -9.42
C LYS A 104 7.43 8.45 -8.22
N VAL A 105 7.38 9.79 -8.21
CA VAL A 105 6.73 10.56 -7.16
C VAL A 105 5.24 10.22 -7.11
N ALA A 106 4.57 10.11 -8.25
CA ALA A 106 3.17 9.70 -8.33
C ALA A 106 2.95 8.28 -7.78
N LEU A 107 3.82 7.32 -8.09
CA LEU A 107 3.73 5.98 -7.54
C LEU A 107 3.91 5.97 -6.02
N ARG A 108 4.91 6.68 -5.49
CA ARG A 108 5.15 6.79 -4.04
C ARG A 108 3.97 7.43 -3.34
N ASN A 109 3.39 8.49 -3.92
CA ASN A 109 2.15 9.11 -3.44
C ASN A 109 0.95 8.15 -3.49
N ALA A 110 0.86 7.30 -4.51
CA ALA A 110 -0.19 6.27 -4.57
C ALA A 110 -0.05 5.25 -3.44
N ILE A 111 1.17 4.80 -3.11
CA ILE A 111 1.39 3.90 -1.99
C ILE A 111 1.13 4.60 -0.65
N LEU A 112 1.59 5.85 -0.46
CA LEU A 112 1.26 6.64 0.73
C LEU A 112 -0.25 6.81 0.91
N GLY A 113 -0.98 7.10 -0.17
CA GLY A 113 -2.43 7.19 -0.15
C GLY A 113 -3.10 5.87 0.23
N LEU A 114 -2.59 4.73 -0.27
CA LEU A 114 -3.10 3.40 0.12
C LEU A 114 -2.87 3.14 1.61
N LEU A 115 -1.69 3.45 2.13
CA LEU A 115 -1.35 3.27 3.54
C LEU A 115 -2.25 4.12 4.45
N ASP A 116 -2.47 5.40 4.11
CA ASP A 116 -3.38 6.29 4.85
C ASP A 116 -4.83 5.80 4.80
N ALA A 117 -5.34 5.49 3.61
CA ALA A 117 -6.71 5.04 3.42
C ALA A 117 -7.00 3.73 4.18
N LEU A 118 -6.08 2.76 4.11
CA LEU A 118 -6.20 1.50 4.82
C LEU A 118 -6.13 1.69 6.35
N ALA A 119 -5.22 2.54 6.83
CA ALA A 119 -5.10 2.82 8.27
C ALA A 119 -6.39 3.41 8.84
N ARG A 120 -7.04 4.33 8.10
CA ARG A 120 -8.35 4.92 8.48
C ARG A 120 -9.49 3.92 8.51
N GLU A 121 -9.40 2.85 7.73
CA GLU A 121 -10.36 1.73 7.77
C GLU A 121 -9.97 0.61 8.75
N GLY A 122 -8.98 0.84 9.61
CA GLY A 122 -8.53 -0.13 10.60
C GLY A 122 -7.68 -1.25 10.04
N TRP A 123 -6.97 -1.01 8.93
CA TRP A 123 -5.96 -1.93 8.38
C TRP A 123 -4.58 -1.31 8.50
N GLY A 124 -3.84 -1.74 9.52
CA GLY A 124 -2.47 -1.29 9.76
C GLY A 124 -1.44 -2.20 9.12
N VAL A 125 -0.33 -1.62 8.68
CA VAL A 125 0.85 -2.40 8.29
C VAL A 125 1.33 -3.22 9.48
N HIS A 126 1.62 -4.51 9.26
CA HIS A 126 2.05 -5.40 10.32
C HIS A 126 3.46 -5.03 10.81
N PRO A 127 3.68 -4.65 12.08
CA PRO A 127 4.97 -4.09 12.53
C PRO A 127 6.18 -5.02 12.34
N ALA A 128 5.98 -6.34 12.43
CA ALA A 128 7.06 -7.33 12.28
C ALA A 128 7.17 -7.92 10.86
N ALA A 129 6.27 -7.55 9.95
CA ALA A 129 6.22 -8.09 8.58
C ALA A 129 5.86 -7.00 7.57
N GLY A 130 6.19 -5.75 7.92
CA GLY A 130 5.66 -4.56 7.27
C GLY A 130 6.04 -4.47 5.82
N GLY A 131 7.22 -4.95 5.46
CA GLY A 131 7.59 -5.38 4.12
C GLY A 131 7.90 -6.88 4.14
N LEU A 132 7.19 -7.63 3.30
CA LEU A 132 7.67 -8.95 2.90
C LEU A 132 8.37 -8.78 1.56
N GLY A 133 9.69 -9.02 1.58
CA GLY A 133 10.44 -9.28 0.36
C GLY A 133 9.79 -10.41 -0.45
N ARG A 134 10.19 -10.55 -1.70
CA ARG A 134 9.66 -11.60 -2.59
C ARG A 134 9.54 -12.98 -1.92
N ILE A 135 8.33 -13.51 -1.86
CA ILE A 135 8.05 -14.85 -1.34
C ILE A 135 8.23 -15.88 -2.46
N GLY A 136 9.17 -16.82 -2.31
CA GLY A 136 9.39 -17.90 -3.26
C GLY A 136 10.22 -17.55 -4.51
N ASN A 137 10.44 -18.55 -5.37
CA ASN A 137 11.26 -18.41 -6.59
C ASN A 137 10.40 -18.04 -7.81
N TYR A 138 9.80 -16.85 -7.77
CA TYR A 138 8.88 -16.36 -8.81
C TYR A 138 9.41 -15.13 -9.55
N LYS A 139 10.74 -14.97 -9.61
CA LYS A 139 11.37 -13.84 -10.35
C LYS A 139 10.94 -13.80 -11.81
N SER A 140 10.89 -14.97 -12.46
CA SER A 140 10.44 -15.12 -13.85
C SER A 140 8.95 -14.77 -14.04
N LEU A 141 8.18 -14.76 -12.96
CA LEU A 141 6.75 -14.36 -12.95
C LEU A 141 6.57 -12.90 -12.51
N GLY A 142 7.67 -12.16 -12.35
CA GLY A 142 7.66 -10.75 -11.98
C GLY A 142 7.07 -10.46 -10.60
N GLN A 143 7.14 -11.39 -9.63
CA GLN A 143 6.77 -11.06 -8.25
C GLN A 143 7.79 -10.09 -7.65
N LYS A 144 7.29 -9.01 -7.03
CA LYS A 144 8.05 -8.01 -6.28
C LYS A 144 7.70 -8.15 -4.79
N ASP A 145 7.87 -7.08 -4.02
CA ASP A 145 7.56 -7.05 -2.60
C ASP A 145 6.05 -6.98 -2.32
N SER A 146 5.71 -7.22 -1.06
CA SER A 146 4.35 -7.25 -0.56
C SER A 146 4.25 -6.60 0.82
N LEU A 147 3.08 -6.05 1.13
CA LEU A 147 2.73 -5.49 2.42
C LEU A 147 1.73 -6.40 3.12
N ILE A 148 2.04 -6.82 4.35
CA ILE A 148 1.05 -7.46 5.22
C ILE A 148 0.34 -6.40 6.04
N PHE A 149 -0.99 -6.49 6.04
CA PHE A 149 -1.85 -5.70 6.89
C PHE A 149 -2.51 -6.56 7.94
N LYS A 150 -2.74 -5.98 9.11
CA LYS A 150 -3.50 -6.59 10.20
C LYS A 150 -4.66 -5.68 10.55
N ARG A 151 -5.82 -6.28 10.80
CA ARG A 151 -6.98 -5.56 11.28
C ARG A 151 -6.72 -5.04 12.70
N GLN A 152 -6.99 -3.76 12.91
CA GLN A 152 -6.77 -3.01 14.14
C GLN A 152 -7.77 -1.86 14.24
N ALA A 153 -7.66 -1.04 15.29
CA ALA A 153 -8.46 0.17 15.40
C ALA A 153 -8.10 1.14 14.24
N PRO A 154 -9.08 1.84 13.65
CA PRO A 154 -8.85 2.96 12.75
C PRO A 154 -7.83 3.95 13.32
N GLN A 155 -6.89 4.37 12.47
CA GLN A 155 -5.85 5.33 12.82
C GLN A 155 -5.79 6.45 11.79
N GLN A 156 -5.53 7.66 12.26
CA GLN A 156 -5.14 8.78 11.43
C GLN A 156 -3.66 9.02 11.65
N LEU A 157 -2.86 8.75 10.63
CA LEU A 157 -1.40 8.78 10.70
C LEU A 157 -0.86 9.82 9.73
N SER A 158 0.29 10.41 10.07
CA SER A 158 1.04 11.25 9.15
C SER A 158 2.06 10.38 8.43
N TRP A 159 1.81 10.08 7.16
CA TRP A 159 2.69 9.23 6.34
C TRP A 159 3.70 10.05 5.54
N MET A 160 4.93 9.56 5.46
CA MET A 160 5.97 10.06 4.57
C MET A 160 6.76 8.91 3.94
N CYS A 161 7.52 9.23 2.90
CA CYS A 161 8.34 8.26 2.18
C CYS A 161 9.77 8.76 2.04
N ILE A 162 10.75 7.86 2.20
CA ILE A 162 12.15 8.08 1.86
C ILE A 162 12.56 7.08 0.79
N SER A 163 13.18 7.54 -0.29
CA SER A 163 13.81 6.66 -1.28
C SER A 163 15.27 7.00 -1.46
N PHE A 164 16.07 5.98 -1.73
CA PHE A 164 17.52 6.08 -1.94
C PHE A 164 17.78 5.92 -3.44
N ASP A 165 17.57 7.00 -4.18
CA ASP A 165 17.62 7.02 -5.63
C ASP A 165 19.04 7.27 -6.16
N SER A 166 19.35 6.71 -7.33
CA SER A 166 20.67 6.85 -7.97
C SER A 166 21.83 6.47 -7.02
N ASP A 167 23.04 6.91 -7.30
CA ASP A 167 24.21 6.57 -6.48
C ASP A 167 24.34 7.46 -5.22
N ASP A 168 23.73 8.64 -5.24
CA ASP A 168 24.02 9.76 -4.33
C ASP A 168 22.79 10.60 -3.94
N LEU A 169 21.57 10.16 -4.23
CA LEU A 169 20.36 10.97 -4.04
C LEU A 169 19.41 10.32 -3.05
N MET A 170 18.75 11.13 -2.25
CA MET A 170 17.67 10.71 -1.38
C MET A 170 16.48 11.64 -1.59
N HIS A 171 15.31 11.08 -1.87
CA HIS A 171 14.06 11.83 -1.94
C HIS A 171 13.25 11.65 -0.67
N LEU A 172 12.68 12.76 -0.19
CA LEU A 172 11.78 12.78 0.96
C LEU A 172 10.43 13.32 0.48
N ILE A 173 9.39 12.48 0.45
CA ILE A 173 8.04 12.85 0.04
C ILE A 173 7.15 12.96 1.28
N ASN A 174 6.38 14.04 1.37
CA ASN A 174 5.55 14.42 2.54
C ASN A 174 6.37 14.55 3.84
N ALA A 175 7.67 14.80 3.74
CA ALA A 175 8.51 15.05 4.90
C ALA A 175 8.32 16.47 5.42
N PRO A 176 8.30 16.67 6.76
CA PRO A 176 8.31 18.02 7.32
C PRO A 176 9.69 18.69 7.13
N PRO A 177 9.77 20.03 6.97
CA PRO A 177 11.03 20.74 6.80
C PRO A 177 12.04 20.48 7.92
N GLU A 178 11.57 20.26 9.15
CA GLU A 178 12.40 19.95 10.32
C GLU A 178 13.22 18.67 10.12
N LEU A 179 12.68 17.68 9.39
CA LEU A 179 13.43 16.46 9.07
C LEU A 179 14.54 16.74 8.07
N ALA A 180 14.28 17.52 7.02
CA ALA A 180 15.29 17.93 6.05
C ALA A 180 16.43 18.73 6.72
N LEU A 181 16.08 19.67 7.60
CA LEU A 181 17.05 20.42 8.40
C LEU A 181 17.87 19.50 9.34
N SER A 182 17.24 18.50 9.96
CA SER A 182 17.94 17.53 10.82
C SER A 182 18.95 16.72 10.02
N LEU A 183 18.58 16.27 8.82
CA LEU A 183 19.47 15.54 7.92
C LEU A 183 20.64 16.43 7.47
N VAL A 184 20.38 17.69 7.12
CA VAL A 184 21.43 18.66 6.78
C VAL A 184 22.41 18.85 7.94
N ALA A 185 21.90 18.97 9.17
CA ALA A 185 22.74 19.11 10.36
C ALA A 185 23.61 17.87 10.64
N VAL A 186 23.05 16.66 10.46
CA VAL A 186 23.75 15.40 10.74
C VAL A 186 24.78 15.06 9.67
N PHE A 187 24.44 15.23 8.38
CA PHE A 187 25.34 14.88 7.30
C PHE A 187 26.33 16.00 6.94
N GLY A 188 26.00 17.25 7.25
CA GLY A 188 26.87 18.42 7.09
C GLY A 188 27.50 18.48 5.70
N ASP A 189 28.84 18.56 5.68
CA ASP A 189 29.62 18.66 4.44
C ASP A 189 29.51 17.44 3.52
N ARG A 190 28.91 16.33 3.96
CA ARG A 190 28.63 15.19 3.06
C ARG A 190 27.49 15.48 2.08
N ILE A 191 26.66 16.49 2.36
CA ILE A 191 25.58 16.93 1.46
C ILE A 191 26.14 17.93 0.46
N LYS A 192 25.90 17.65 -0.83
CA LYS A 192 26.20 18.56 -1.94
C LYS A 192 25.13 19.64 -2.06
N ASN A 193 23.86 19.25 -2.00
CA ASN A 193 22.73 20.17 -1.96
C ASN A 193 21.50 19.51 -1.33
N CYS A 194 20.60 20.34 -0.82
CA CYS A 194 19.28 19.95 -0.33
C CYS A 194 18.26 20.92 -0.93
N ASN A 195 17.49 20.45 -1.91
CA ASN A 195 16.49 21.27 -2.59
C ASN A 195 15.08 20.88 -2.14
N GLN A 196 14.15 21.84 -2.20
CA GLN A 196 12.72 21.56 -2.05
C GLN A 196 12.02 21.90 -3.35
N ASP A 197 11.27 20.95 -3.90
CA ASP A 197 10.31 21.22 -4.96
C ASP A 197 9.13 21.97 -4.38
N LEU A 198 8.90 23.20 -4.85
CA LEU A 198 7.83 24.07 -4.34
C LEU A 198 6.42 23.65 -4.80
N VAL A 199 6.32 22.79 -5.83
CA VAL A 199 5.04 22.28 -6.33
C VAL A 199 4.61 21.07 -5.51
N THR A 200 5.50 20.10 -5.33
CA THR A 200 5.18 18.85 -4.63
C THR A 200 5.49 18.90 -3.13
N GLY A 201 6.32 19.84 -2.70
CA GLY A 201 6.85 19.91 -1.34
C GLY A 201 7.94 18.88 -1.04
N ALA A 202 8.31 18.03 -2.01
CA ALA A 202 9.30 16.98 -1.84
C ALA A 202 10.72 17.58 -1.70
N PHE A 203 11.54 16.92 -0.89
CA PHE A 203 12.96 17.30 -0.75
C PHE A 203 13.86 16.33 -1.50
N GLU A 204 14.90 16.90 -2.10
CA GLU A 204 15.99 16.17 -2.73
C GLU A 204 17.28 16.44 -1.94
N VAL A 205 17.83 15.40 -1.32
CA VAL A 205 19.09 15.47 -0.58
C VAL A 205 20.16 14.75 -1.40
N LYS A 206 21.04 15.51 -2.03
CA LYS A 206 22.14 14.96 -2.84
C LYS A 206 23.44 14.94 -2.04
N PHE A 207 24.13 13.81 -2.03
CA PHE A 207 25.41 13.61 -1.36
C PHE A 207 26.58 13.96 -2.29
N GLN A 208 27.73 14.33 -1.71
CA GLN A 208 28.95 14.64 -2.49
C GLN A 208 29.57 13.39 -3.14
N SER A 209 29.40 12.24 -2.52
CA SER A 209 29.93 10.96 -2.99
C SER A 209 28.81 9.98 -3.31
N LYS A 210 29.15 8.90 -4.02
CA LYS A 210 28.26 7.78 -4.36
C LYS A 210 27.91 6.95 -3.12
N LEU A 211 27.26 7.56 -2.13
CA LEU A 211 27.02 6.97 -0.81
C LEU A 211 26.25 5.65 -0.89
N TRP A 212 25.28 5.54 -1.80
CA TRP A 212 24.38 4.39 -1.91
C TRP A 212 24.94 3.27 -2.80
N ALA A 213 25.80 3.61 -3.75
CA ALA A 213 26.31 2.67 -4.77
C ALA A 213 27.84 2.54 -4.77
N LYS A 214 28.54 2.94 -3.70
CA LYS A 214 29.99 2.73 -3.57
C LYS A 214 30.29 1.24 -3.49
N TYR A 215 30.77 0.67 -4.61
CA TYR A 215 31.13 -0.74 -4.75
C TYR A 215 32.46 -1.06 -4.05
N SER A 216 32.44 -1.04 -2.71
CA SER A 216 33.55 -1.49 -1.86
C SER A 216 33.04 -1.94 -0.49
N GLU A 217 33.84 -2.70 0.25
CA GLU A 217 33.52 -3.08 1.63
C GLU A 217 33.27 -1.84 2.51
N GLU A 218 34.09 -0.81 2.34
CA GLU A 218 33.92 0.48 2.99
C GLU A 218 32.58 1.14 2.63
N GLY A 219 32.19 1.13 1.34
CA GLY A 219 30.90 1.66 0.90
C GLY A 219 29.72 0.92 1.51
N ALA A 220 29.81 -0.41 1.60
CA ALA A 220 28.79 -1.24 2.25
C ALA A 220 28.64 -0.92 3.74
N VAL A 221 29.73 -0.60 4.45
CA VAL A 221 29.67 -0.17 5.85
C VAL A 221 29.14 1.25 5.98
N LEU A 222 29.67 2.20 5.19
CA LEU A 222 29.30 3.63 5.28
C LEU A 222 27.83 3.90 4.94
N SER A 223 27.27 3.19 3.95
CA SER A 223 25.85 3.26 3.62
C SER A 223 24.97 2.81 4.79
N ARG A 224 25.35 1.75 5.50
CA ARG A 224 24.64 1.27 6.69
C ARG A 224 24.74 2.22 7.86
N VAL A 225 25.90 2.84 8.08
CA VAL A 225 26.05 3.89 9.10
C VAL A 225 25.15 5.09 8.76
N ALA A 226 25.13 5.52 7.50
CA ALA A 226 24.25 6.61 7.07
C ALA A 226 22.76 6.28 7.25
N ILE A 227 22.36 5.03 7.01
CA ILE A 227 20.99 4.55 7.28
C ILE A 227 20.65 4.66 8.78
N LEU A 228 21.58 4.36 9.69
CA LEU A 228 21.38 4.55 11.14
C LEU A 228 21.19 6.03 11.49
N ASP A 229 21.97 6.92 10.88
CA ASP A 229 21.85 8.37 11.06
C ASP A 229 20.48 8.89 10.57
N VAL A 230 19.98 8.36 9.44
CA VAL A 230 18.63 8.68 8.93
C VAL A 230 17.55 8.20 9.91
N LEU A 231 17.66 6.97 10.44
CA LEU A 231 16.71 6.45 11.43
C LEU A 231 16.70 7.29 12.70
N GLN A 232 17.86 7.75 13.16
CA GLN A 232 17.95 8.66 14.31
C GLN A 232 17.28 10.01 14.04
N CYS A 233 17.43 10.56 12.83
CA CYS A 233 16.72 11.78 12.42
C CYS A 233 15.20 11.57 12.42
N LEU A 234 14.72 10.43 11.91
CA LEU A 234 13.30 10.09 11.90
C LEU A 234 12.75 10.01 13.33
N GLU A 235 13.43 9.30 14.23
CA GLU A 235 13.03 9.15 15.64
C GLU A 235 12.99 10.52 16.34
N GLY A 236 13.99 11.37 16.09
CA GLY A 236 14.02 12.75 16.61
C GLY A 236 12.83 13.62 16.16
N GLN A 237 12.19 13.27 15.04
CA GLN A 237 10.98 13.92 14.52
C GLN A 237 9.69 13.13 14.83
N GLY A 238 9.78 12.07 15.63
CA GLY A 238 8.67 11.22 16.05
C GLY A 238 8.20 10.21 15.01
N PHE A 239 8.90 10.05 13.89
CA PHE A 239 8.56 9.07 12.87
C PHE A 239 9.16 7.69 13.19
N THR A 240 8.38 6.66 12.88
CA THR A 240 8.84 5.27 12.89
C THR A 240 8.88 4.73 11.47
N LEU A 241 9.86 3.88 11.15
CA LEU A 241 9.87 3.11 9.91
C LEU A 241 8.79 2.02 9.99
N CYS A 242 7.75 2.13 9.16
CA CYS A 242 6.57 1.26 9.21
C CYS A 242 6.69 0.11 8.18
N SER A 243 7.32 0.35 7.02
CA SER A 243 7.62 -0.66 6.00
C SER A 243 8.75 -0.21 5.08
N SER A 244 9.35 -1.17 4.37
CA SER A 244 10.24 -0.96 3.24
C SER A 244 9.83 -1.86 2.07
N LEU A 245 9.98 -1.36 0.84
CA LEU A 245 9.58 -2.07 -0.39
C LEU A 245 10.60 -1.87 -1.52
N ASP A 246 11.01 -2.97 -2.17
CA ASP A 246 11.60 -2.99 -3.50
C ASP A 246 10.50 -3.16 -4.57
N ILE A 247 10.13 -2.04 -5.20
CA ILE A 247 9.05 -1.97 -6.20
C ILE A 247 9.54 -1.64 -7.61
N ASP A 248 10.77 -1.16 -7.79
CA ASP A 248 11.33 -0.72 -9.07
C ASP A 248 12.55 -1.54 -9.55
N TYR A 249 12.84 -2.67 -8.88
CA TYR A 249 14.00 -3.54 -9.16
C TYR A 249 15.31 -2.87 -8.76
N GLY A 250 15.48 -2.61 -7.46
CA GLY A 250 16.62 -1.92 -6.84
C GLY A 250 17.99 -2.59 -6.99
N ASN A 251 18.46 -2.74 -8.23
CA ASN A 251 19.83 -3.09 -8.56
C ASN A 251 20.44 -1.82 -9.19
N GLY A 252 21.00 -0.97 -8.32
CA GLY A 252 21.55 0.35 -8.65
C GLY A 252 22.26 0.40 -10.00
N GLY A 253 21.92 1.42 -10.79
CA GLY A 253 22.49 1.68 -12.11
C GLY A 253 22.45 3.17 -12.43
N GLU A 254 23.03 3.55 -13.56
CA GLU A 254 23.67 4.86 -13.75
C GLU A 254 22.75 6.09 -13.68
N VAL A 255 21.42 5.95 -13.81
CA VAL A 255 20.49 7.09 -13.65
C VAL A 255 19.13 6.62 -13.13
N TYR A 256 18.64 7.23 -12.05
CA TYR A 256 17.28 7.07 -11.51
C TYR A 256 16.84 5.62 -11.28
N LYS A 257 17.74 4.74 -10.85
CA LYS A 257 17.37 3.45 -10.23
C LYS A 257 17.40 3.61 -8.73
N SER A 258 16.45 3.02 -7.99
CA SER A 258 16.62 2.92 -6.54
C SER A 258 17.84 2.05 -6.23
N SER A 259 18.76 2.55 -5.40
CA SER A 259 19.90 1.79 -4.89
C SER A 259 19.56 1.00 -3.63
N GLY A 260 18.32 1.14 -3.14
CA GLY A 260 17.79 0.41 -1.99
C GLY A 260 16.27 0.31 -2.01
N GLU A 261 15.69 -0.19 -0.92
CA GLU A 261 14.25 -0.22 -0.75
C GLU A 261 13.68 1.18 -0.48
N THR A 262 12.47 1.45 -0.94
CA THR A 262 11.73 2.66 -0.59
C THR A 262 11.09 2.47 0.79
N TRP A 263 11.33 3.41 1.69
CA TRP A 263 10.85 3.39 3.06
C TRP A 263 9.56 4.18 3.23
N PHE A 264 8.62 3.62 3.97
CA PHE A 264 7.37 4.27 4.34
C PHE A 264 7.35 4.43 5.86
N CYS A 265 7.31 5.68 6.30
CA CYS A 265 7.40 6.06 7.70
C CYS A 265 6.11 6.75 8.15
N CYS A 266 5.76 6.58 9.42
CA CYS A 266 4.54 7.12 9.98
C CYS A 266 4.71 7.60 11.43
N ARG A 267 3.86 8.54 11.84
CA ARG A 267 3.69 8.99 13.24
C ARG A 267 2.23 9.32 13.53
#